data_AF-A0A497YSS7-F1
#
_entry.id   AF-A0A497YSS7-F1
#
_cell.length_a   1.000
_cell.length_b   1.000
_cell.length_c   1.000
_cell.angle_alpha   90.00
_cell.angle_beta   90.00
_cell.angle_gamma   90.00
#
_symmetry.space_group_name_H-M   'P 1'
#
loop_
_entity.id
_entity.type
_entity.pdbx_description
1 polymer ?
#
loop_
_entity_poly.entity_id
_entity_poly.type
_entity_poly.pdbx_seq_one_letter_code
_entity_poly.pdbx_strand_id
1 'polypeptide(L)'
;MKQKLLSIFSFLLFLALLIPFAYSSSRLGTLLFEGLFALGFYSPLVLAVIGFAAAWFGVRTVYRMLLTSGHAVLFMLYAVLLFVAMFGFQEP
;
A
#
# COMPACT_ATOMS: atom_id res chain seq x y z
N MET A 1 16.36 9.48 16.97
CA MET A 1 16.56 8.32 16.07
C MET A 1 15.26 7.56 15.75
N LYS A 2 14.47 7.15 16.75
CA LYS A 2 13.24 6.35 16.55
C LYS A 2 12.24 6.94 15.54
N GLN A 3 11.96 8.24 15.64
CA GLN A 3 11.08 8.96 14.70
C GLN A 3 11.57 8.92 13.24
N LYS A 4 12.86 9.20 13.01
CA LYS A 4 13.47 9.11 11.67
C LYS A 4 13.36 7.70 11.09
N LEU A 5 13.61 6.67 11.91
CA LEU A 5 13.47 5.27 11.49
C LEU A 5 12.03 4.93 11.09
N LEU A 6 11.04 5.35 11.88
CA LEU A 6 9.62 5.17 11.55
C LEU A 6 9.23 5.89 10.25
N SER A 7 9.81 7.06 10.00
CA SER A 7 9.58 7.82 8.76
C SER A 7 10.16 7.10 7.53
N ILE A 8 11.39 6.60 7.64
CA ILE A 8 12.05 5.83 6.58
C ILE A 8 11.27 4.55 6.33
N PHE A 9 10.89 3.84 7.39
CA PHE A 9 10.09 2.63 7.29
C PHE A 9 8.73 2.88 6.62
N SER A 10 8.02 3.93 7.02
CA SER A 10 6.77 4.35 6.38
C SER A 10 6.97 4.67 4.89
N PHE A 11 8.04 5.37 4.54
CA PHE A 11 8.35 5.67 3.14
C PHE A 11 8.66 4.42 2.32
N LEU A 12 9.40 3.45 2.88
CA LEU A 12 9.65 2.17 2.21
C LEU A 12 8.35 1.38 1.99
N LEU A 13 7.45 1.37 2.96
CA LEU A 13 6.12 0.75 2.81
C LEU A 13 5.29 1.46 1.73
N PHE A 14 5.33 2.80 1.69
CA PHE A 14 4.70 3.58 0.63
C PHE A 14 5.23 3.19 -0.76
N LEU A 15 6.55 3.07 -0.93
CA LEU A 15 7.14 2.63 -2.20
C LEU A 15 6.74 1.20 -2.56
N ALA A 16 6.72 0.27 -1.58
CA ALA A 16 6.30 -1.10 -1.80
C ALA A 16 4.85 -1.18 -2.30
N LEU A 17 3.96 -0.33 -1.78
CA LEU A 17 2.56 -0.25 -2.20
C LEU A 17 2.37 0.31 -3.62
N LEU A 18 3.37 1.00 -4.18
CA LEU A 18 3.34 1.48 -5.56
C LEU A 18 3.83 0.44 -6.57
N ILE A 19 4.59 -0.57 -6.12
CA ILE A 19 5.13 -1.63 -6.99
C ILE A 19 4.03 -2.26 -7.86
N PRO A 20 2.87 -2.68 -7.32
CA PRO A 20 1.84 -3.35 -8.12
C PRO A 20 1.31 -2.45 -9.26
N PHE A 21 1.16 -1.15 -9.02
CA PHE A 21 0.72 -0.18 -10.04
C PHE A 21 1.80 0.10 -11.09
N ALA A 22 3.06 0.22 -10.68
CA ALA A 22 4.16 0.44 -11.61
C ALA A 22 4.37 -0.76 -12.55
N TYR A 23 4.06 -1.95 -12.06
CA TYR A 23 4.29 -3.19 -12.77
C TYR A 23 3.06 -3.71 -13.54
N SER A 24 1.88 -3.12 -13.38
CA SER A 24 0.64 -3.54 -14.07
C SER A 24 0.71 -3.48 -15.60
N SER A 25 1.74 -2.85 -16.16
CA SER A 25 2.03 -2.78 -17.61
C SER A 25 3.04 -3.83 -18.11
N SER A 26 3.59 -4.66 -17.22
CA SER A 26 4.64 -5.63 -17.56
C SER A 26 4.26 -7.07 -17.21
N ARG A 27 4.71 -8.04 -18.00
CA ARG A 27 4.55 -9.49 -17.76
C ARG A 27 5.21 -9.97 -16.45
N LEU A 28 6.11 -9.16 -15.90
CA LEU A 28 6.75 -9.35 -14.59
C LEU A 28 5.86 -8.87 -13.44
N GLY A 29 4.95 -7.94 -13.73
CA GLY A 29 4.00 -7.44 -12.76
C GLY A 29 2.97 -8.43 -12.34
N THR A 30 2.51 -9.29 -13.25
CA THR A 30 1.64 -10.42 -12.93
C THR A 30 2.27 -11.35 -11.87
N LEU A 31 3.58 -11.63 -11.93
CA LEU A 31 4.26 -12.50 -10.94
C LEU A 31 4.44 -11.83 -9.57
N LEU A 32 4.73 -10.52 -9.54
CA LEU A 32 4.83 -9.75 -8.28
C LEU A 32 3.44 -9.53 -7.66
N PHE A 33 2.42 -9.29 -8.48
CA PHE A 33 1.02 -9.24 -8.06
C PHE A 33 0.57 -10.59 -7.50
N GLU A 34 0.87 -11.69 -8.20
CA GLU A 34 0.60 -13.06 -7.73
C GLU A 34 1.32 -13.35 -6.42
N GLY A 35 2.58 -12.94 -6.25
CA GLY A 35 3.32 -13.10 -5.00
C GLY A 35 2.74 -12.30 -3.81
N LEU A 36 2.30 -11.06 -4.05
CA LEU A 36 1.65 -10.22 -3.03
C LEU A 36 0.23 -10.71 -2.70
N PHE A 37 -0.52 -11.19 -3.70
CA PHE A 37 -1.81 -11.84 -3.51
C PHE A 37 -1.67 -13.21 -2.83
N ALA A 38 -0.60 -13.97 -3.12
CA ALA A 38 -0.30 -15.26 -2.50
C ALA A 38 0.06 -15.11 -1.01
N LEU A 39 0.66 -13.99 -0.61
CA LEU A 39 0.86 -13.61 0.79
C LEU A 39 -0.45 -13.18 1.50
N GLY A 40 -1.55 -13.11 0.77
CA GLY A 40 -2.88 -12.77 1.26
C GLY A 40 -3.48 -11.64 0.44
N PHE A 41 -4.69 -11.87 -0.07
CA PHE A 41 -5.50 -10.92 -0.84
C PHE A 41 -5.59 -9.51 -0.19
N TYR A 42 -5.48 -9.43 1.14
CA TYR A 42 -5.54 -8.20 1.95
C TYR A 42 -4.17 -7.58 2.28
N SER A 43 -3.06 -8.19 1.87
CA SER A 43 -1.71 -7.78 2.27
C SER A 43 -1.38 -6.32 1.93
N PRO A 44 -1.80 -5.74 0.79
CA PRO A 44 -1.54 -4.31 0.52
C PRO A 44 -2.30 -3.38 1.47
N LEU A 45 -3.51 -3.76 1.91
CA LEU A 45 -4.28 -2.97 2.89
C LEU A 45 -3.59 -2.98 4.25
N VAL A 46 -3.08 -4.13 4.69
CA VAL A 46 -2.34 -4.25 5.96
C VAL A 46 -1.07 -3.40 5.93
N LEU A 47 -0.29 -3.48 4.85
CA LEU A 47 0.91 -2.67 4.66
C LEU A 47 0.59 -1.17 4.65
N ALA A 48 -0.52 -0.76 4.04
CA ALA A 48 -0.97 0.63 4.06
C ALA A 48 -1.32 1.12 5.47
N VAL A 49 -1.99 0.30 6.29
CA VAL A 49 -2.30 0.63 7.70
C VAL A 49 -1.03 0.73 8.55
N ILE A 50 -0.10 -0.22 8.40
CA ILE A 50 1.18 -0.19 9.14
C ILE A 50 2.00 1.05 8.74
N GLY A 51 2.09 1.33 7.44
CA GLY A 51 2.79 2.49 6.91
C GLY A 51 2.16 3.81 7.33
N PHE A 52 0.82 3.87 7.44
CA PHE A 52 0.08 4.99 8.00
C PHE A 52 0.44 5.24 9.47
N ALA A 53 0.41 4.20 10.30
CA ALA A 53 0.79 4.31 11.71
C ALA A 53 2.25 4.78 11.85
N ALA A 54 3.17 4.21 11.06
CA ALA A 54 4.57 4.61 11.04
C ALA A 54 4.75 6.08 10.61
N ALA A 55 3.99 6.57 9.62
CA ALA A 55 3.99 7.98 9.21
C ALA A 55 3.53 8.90 10.34
N TRP A 56 2.46 8.51 11.04
CA TRP A 56 1.84 9.28 12.11
C TRP A 56 2.81 9.53 13.28
N PHE A 57 3.57 8.50 13.67
CA PHE A 57 4.54 8.56 14.77
C PHE A 57 5.95 8.98 14.33
N GLY A 58 6.24 9.02 13.04
CA GLY A 58 7.60 9.18 12.51
C GLY A 58 8.07 10.62 12.28
N VAL A 59 7.22 11.55 11.83
CA VAL A 59 7.71 12.79 11.18
C VAL A 59 7.18 14.09 11.74
N ARG A 60 7.90 15.19 11.44
CA ARG A 60 7.44 16.58 11.61
C ARG A 60 6.22 16.86 10.71
N THR A 61 5.40 17.82 11.12
CA THR A 61 4.01 18.07 10.67
C THR A 61 3.78 17.94 9.16
N VAL A 62 4.60 18.57 8.32
CA VAL A 62 4.39 18.61 6.86
C VAL A 62 4.61 17.24 6.20
N TYR A 63 5.75 16.58 6.48
CA TYR A 63 6.05 15.25 5.92
C TYR A 63 5.12 14.17 6.47
N ARG A 64 4.67 14.32 7.72
CA ARG A 64 3.65 13.45 8.31
C ARG A 64 2.37 13.52 7.49
N MET A 65 1.84 14.71 7.22
CA MET A 65 0.61 14.85 6.43
C MET A 65 0.75 14.17 5.07
N LEU A 66 1.86 14.42 4.38
CA LEU A 66 2.11 13.90 3.03
C LEU A 66 2.20 12.37 2.99
N LEU A 67 2.92 11.76 3.93
CA LEU A 67 2.97 10.30 4.03
C LEU A 67 1.63 9.70 4.48
N THR A 68 0.95 10.30 5.46
CA THR A 68 -0.35 9.78 5.92
C THR A 68 -1.42 9.85 4.84
N SER A 69 -1.48 10.95 4.08
CA SER A 69 -2.43 11.08 2.97
C SER A 69 -2.07 10.13 1.83
N GLY A 70 -0.78 9.95 1.51
CA GLY A 70 -0.33 8.97 0.53
C GLY A 70 -0.76 7.54 0.87
N HIS A 71 -0.56 7.12 2.12
CA HIS A 71 -1.01 5.80 2.58
C HIS A 71 -2.53 5.66 2.57
N ALA A 72 -3.27 6.70 2.97
CA ALA A 72 -4.73 6.69 2.94
C ALA A 72 -5.28 6.57 1.50
N VAL A 73 -4.69 7.29 0.55
CA VAL A 73 -5.06 7.19 -0.88
C VAL A 73 -4.80 5.79 -1.40
N LEU A 74 -3.60 5.24 -1.16
CA LEU A 74 -3.28 3.88 -1.61
C LEU A 74 -4.17 2.83 -0.96
N PHE A 75 -4.48 2.97 0.34
CA PHE A 75 -5.44 2.11 1.01
C PHE A 75 -6.80 2.13 0.33
N MET A 76 -7.35 3.32 0.04
CA MET A 76 -8.65 3.44 -0.63
C MET A 76 -8.62 2.85 -2.03
N LEU A 77 -7.55 3.08 -2.80
CA LEU A 77 -7.39 2.49 -4.12
C LEU A 77 -7.36 0.96 -4.06
N TYR A 78 -6.57 0.38 -3.16
CA TYR A 78 -6.55 -1.07 -2.95
C TYR A 78 -7.90 -1.60 -2.47
N ALA A 79 -8.60 -0.90 -1.58
CA ALA A 79 -9.90 -1.33 -1.07
C ALA A 79 -10.95 -1.37 -2.18
N VAL A 80 -10.95 -0.38 -3.07
CA VAL A 80 -11.82 -0.36 -4.26
C VAL A 80 -11.47 -1.50 -5.22
N LEU A 81 -10.18 -1.70 -5.52
CA LEU A 81 -9.75 -2.80 -6.39
C LEU A 81 -10.13 -4.16 -5.80
N LEU A 82 -9.97 -4.33 -4.49
CA LEU A 82 -10.37 -5.52 -3.75
C LEU A 82 -11.88 -5.77 -3.85
N PHE A 83 -12.67 -4.72 -3.65
CA PHE A 83 -14.12 -4.77 -3.76
C PHE A 83 -14.55 -5.19 -5.17
N VAL A 84 -13.98 -4.57 -6.21
CA VAL A 84 -14.25 -4.95 -7.60
C VAL A 84 -13.82 -6.39 -7.88
N ALA A 85 -12.66 -6.83 -7.37
CA ALA A 85 -12.19 -8.19 -7.56
C ALA A 85 -13.10 -9.25 -6.90
N MET A 86 -13.68 -8.94 -5.73
CA MET A 86 -14.55 -9.87 -4.98
C MET A 86 -16.00 -9.88 -5.47
N PHE A 87 -16.54 -8.72 -5.86
CA PHE A 87 -17.96 -8.53 -6.15
C PHE A 87 -18.26 -8.20 -7.62
N GLY A 88 -17.28 -7.70 -8.37
CA GLY A 88 -17.47 -7.21 -9.73
C GLY A 88 -17.39 -8.29 -10.82
N PHE A 89 -16.81 -9.45 -10.53
CA PHE A 89 -16.66 -10.58 -11.47
C PHE A 89 -17.48 -11.80 -11.08
N GLN A 90 -18.53 -11.63 -10.26
CA GLN A 90 -19.47 -12.72 -10.02
C GLN A 90 -20.26 -12.94 -11.32
N GLU A 91 -19.89 -13.96 -12.10
CA GLU A 91 -20.76 -14.47 -13.17
C GLU A 91 -22.10 -14.93 -12.55
N PRO A 92 -23.24 -14.69 -13.22
CA PRO A 92 -24.56 -15.11 -12.73
C PRO A 92 -24.71 -16.65 -12.62
#